data_AF-A0A9P0L9J7-F1
#
_entry.id   AF-A0A9P0L9J7-F1
#
_cell.length_a   1.000
_cell.length_b   1.000
_cell.length_c   1.000
_cell.angle_alpha   90.00
_cell.angle_beta   90.00
_cell.angle_gamma   90.00
#
_symmetry.space_group_name_H-M   'P 1'
#
loop_
_entity.id
_entity.type
_entity.pdbx_description
1 polymer ?
#
loop_
_entity_poly.entity_id
_entity_poly.type
_entity_poly.pdbx_seq_one_letter_code
_entity_poly.pdbx_strand_id
1 'polypeptide(L)'
;MPQTPLSVITKCVVLVRTQCERLYTYGVDLCYQLDGGLRSPLTKALRDTRDKLIDSIKLRALEDKWIPMNLHSKQQISRCLQEYSALGLPLDSYVTGDTWIQISASTLAFTKTFFTLLHDCFKLQTSDLIHTIDDTLYTVFEAQIKYIENALRNEPNEEQKCFLLKNAEFLLVKVLERVQEVYKEYIGYESKSLKKLQVEYSALTKGIVPSSRSTKTKYSSEFL
;
A
#
# COMPACT_ATOMS: atom_id res chain seq x y z
N MET A 1 22.31 -11.50 -5.06
CA MET A 1 22.12 -10.92 -6.41
C MET A 1 21.67 -9.48 -6.26
N PRO A 2 22.15 -8.53 -7.09
CA PRO A 2 21.65 -7.16 -7.08
C PRO A 2 20.15 -7.16 -7.36
N GLN A 3 19.39 -6.60 -6.43
CA GLN A 3 17.93 -6.58 -6.43
C GLN A 3 17.46 -5.27 -7.10
N THR A 4 17.16 -5.31 -8.39
CA THR A 4 16.70 -4.14 -9.16
C THR A 4 15.32 -3.68 -8.67
N PRO A 5 15.09 -2.36 -8.44
CA PRO A 5 13.78 -1.85 -8.07
C PRO A 5 12.71 -2.13 -9.12
N LEU A 6 11.47 -2.43 -8.69
CA LEU A 6 10.35 -2.71 -9.59
C LEU A 6 10.09 -1.55 -10.57
N SER A 7 10.28 -0.30 -10.15
CA SER A 7 10.11 0.87 -10.99
C SER A 7 11.08 0.91 -12.18
N VAL A 8 12.30 0.39 -12.01
CA VAL A 8 13.29 0.28 -13.09
C VAL A 8 12.88 -0.84 -14.05
N ILE A 9 12.48 -2.00 -13.51
CA ILE A 9 11.96 -3.12 -14.30
C ILE A 9 10.76 -2.67 -15.14
N THR A 10 9.83 -1.95 -14.52
CA THR A 10 8.63 -1.39 -15.15
C THR A 10 8.99 -0.49 -16.33
N LYS A 11 9.93 0.44 -16.15
CA LYS A 11 10.39 1.32 -17.25
C LYS A 11 10.97 0.52 -18.40
N CYS A 12 11.79 -0.49 -18.13
CA CYS A 12 12.38 -1.34 -19.15
C CYS A 12 11.31 -2.13 -19.92
N VAL A 13 10.36 -2.74 -19.20
CA VAL A 13 9.29 -3.52 -19.82
C VAL A 13 8.37 -2.65 -20.68
N VAL A 14 7.96 -1.49 -20.17
CA VAL A 14 7.16 -0.53 -20.96
C VAL A 14 7.90 -0.11 -22.22
N LEU A 15 9.20 0.21 -22.13
CA LEU A 15 10.00 0.58 -23.29
C LEU A 15 10.03 -0.52 -24.36
N VAL A 16 10.26 -1.77 -23.96
CA VAL A 16 10.31 -2.91 -24.88
C VAL A 16 8.92 -3.19 -25.48
N ARG A 17 7.86 -3.16 -24.67
CA ARG A 17 6.47 -3.30 -25.17
C ARG A 17 6.13 -2.25 -26.23
N THR A 18 6.47 -0.98 -25.98
CA THR A 18 6.26 0.08 -26.98
C THR A 18 7.03 -0.17 -28.28
N GLN A 19 8.24 -0.76 -28.24
CA GLN A 19 8.93 -1.12 -29.48
C GLN A 19 8.29 -2.32 -30.18
N CYS A 20 7.79 -3.31 -29.43
CA CYS A 20 7.03 -4.43 -30.01
C CYS A 20 5.72 -3.96 -30.66
N GLU A 21 4.99 -3.03 -30.04
CA GLU A 21 3.81 -2.41 -30.63
C GLU A 21 4.14 -1.67 -31.93
N ARG A 22 5.29 -0.99 -32.01
CA ARG A 22 5.76 -0.37 -33.26
C ARG A 22 6.05 -1.41 -34.33
N LEU A 23 6.73 -2.51 -33.99
CA LEU A 23 6.99 -3.61 -34.93
C LEU A 23 5.70 -4.29 -35.41
N TYR A 24 4.70 -4.38 -34.54
CA TYR A 24 3.37 -4.88 -34.90
C TYR A 24 2.75 -4.07 -36.04
N THR A 25 2.91 -2.74 -36.05
CA THR A 25 2.43 -1.90 -37.16
C THR A 25 3.13 -2.19 -38.51
N TYR A 26 4.31 -2.81 -38.50
CA TYR A 26 5.01 -3.28 -39.69
C TYR A 26 4.71 -4.75 -40.04
N GLY A 27 3.76 -5.39 -39.35
CA GLY A 27 3.36 -6.78 -39.57
C GLY A 27 4.17 -7.82 -38.79
N VAL A 28 4.98 -7.39 -37.81
CA VAL A 28 5.80 -8.30 -36.98
C VAL A 28 5.24 -8.31 -35.55
N ASP A 29 4.48 -9.35 -35.20
CA ASP A 29 3.94 -9.50 -33.84
C ASP A 29 4.89 -10.29 -32.93
N LEU A 30 5.53 -9.59 -31.99
CA LEU A 30 6.36 -10.17 -30.94
C LEU A 30 5.75 -10.00 -29.54
N CYS A 31 4.58 -9.37 -29.42
CA CYS A 31 4.02 -8.98 -28.13
C CYS A 31 3.72 -10.22 -27.27
N TYR A 32 3.12 -11.24 -27.89
CA TYR A 32 2.81 -12.50 -27.21
C TYR A 32 4.06 -13.23 -26.71
N GLN A 33 5.13 -13.28 -27.52
CA GLN A 33 6.39 -13.93 -27.13
C GLN A 33 7.08 -13.17 -25.98
N LEU A 34 7.07 -11.84 -26.05
CA LEU A 34 7.61 -10.98 -25.01
C LEU A 34 6.86 -11.20 -23.68
N ASP A 35 5.54 -11.07 -23.69
CA ASP A 35 4.73 -11.21 -22.47
C ASP A 35 4.82 -12.63 -21.89
N GLY A 36 4.83 -13.66 -22.74
CA GLY A 36 5.06 -15.04 -22.33
C GLY A 36 6.42 -15.23 -21.64
N GLY A 37 7.49 -14.68 -22.23
CA GLY A 37 8.84 -14.74 -21.65
C GLY A 37 9.00 -13.93 -20.36
N LEU A 38 8.27 -12.82 -20.23
CA LEU A 38 8.33 -11.94 -19.05
C LEU A 38 7.43 -12.40 -17.90
N ARG A 39 6.45 -13.27 -18.14
CA ARG A 39 5.48 -13.70 -17.12
C ARG A 39 6.12 -14.19 -15.83
N SER A 40 7.02 -15.16 -15.89
CA SER A 40 7.66 -15.74 -14.71
C SER A 40 8.60 -14.75 -14.00
N PRO A 41 9.52 -14.06 -14.72
CA PRO A 41 10.34 -13.00 -14.13
C PRO A 41 9.54 -11.88 -13.46
N LEU A 42 8.46 -11.42 -14.08
CA LEU A 42 7.62 -10.35 -13.52
C LEU A 42 6.83 -10.82 -12.30
N THR A 43 6.29 -12.05 -12.33
CA THR A 43 5.63 -12.65 -11.16
C THR A 43 6.60 -12.70 -9.98
N LYS A 44 7.84 -13.13 -10.21
CA LYS A 44 8.88 -13.16 -9.18
C LYS A 44 9.22 -11.75 -8.68
N ALA A 45 9.42 -10.79 -9.58
CA ALA A 45 9.74 -9.41 -9.21
C ALA A 45 8.64 -8.75 -8.37
N LEU A 46 7.36 -9.02 -8.68
CA LEU A 46 6.22 -8.54 -7.90
C LEU A 46 6.23 -9.13 -6.48
N ARG A 47 6.44 -10.45 -6.34
CA ARG A 47 6.53 -11.12 -5.03
C ARG A 47 7.73 -10.64 -4.21
N ASP A 48 8.90 -10.53 -4.83
CA ASP A 48 10.11 -10.01 -4.17
C ASP A 48 9.90 -8.55 -3.72
N THR A 49 9.16 -7.75 -4.49
CA THR A 49 8.82 -6.36 -4.13
C THR A 49 7.81 -6.31 -2.99
N ARG A 50 6.76 -7.15 -3.05
CA ARG A 50 5.77 -7.33 -1.97
C ARG A 50 6.47 -7.62 -0.64
N ASP A 51 7.35 -8.61 -0.63
CA ASP A 51 8.01 -9.08 0.60
C ASP A 51 8.93 -7.99 1.18
N LYS A 52 9.70 -7.29 0.34
CA LYS A 52 10.51 -6.14 0.76
C LYS A 52 9.68 -4.99 1.33
N LEU A 53 8.53 -4.69 0.73
CA LEU A 53 7.66 -3.62 1.22
C LEU A 53 7.08 -3.98 2.57
N ILE A 54 6.68 -5.25 2.77
CA ILE A 54 6.25 -5.77 4.07
C ILE A 54 7.37 -5.64 5.11
N ASP A 55 8.60 -6.00 4.77
CA ASP A 55 9.73 -5.84 5.70
C ASP A 55 10.05 -4.38 5.99
N SER A 56 9.89 -3.50 4.99
CA SER A 56 10.03 -2.04 5.17
C SER A 56 8.93 -1.47 6.07
N ILE A 57 7.71 -2.01 6.00
CA ILE A 57 6.61 -1.68 6.92
C ILE A 57 6.99 -2.13 8.34
N LYS A 58 7.47 -3.37 8.53
CA LYS A 58 7.91 -3.87 9.84
C LYS A 58 9.03 -3.04 10.45
N LEU A 59 9.99 -2.59 9.65
CA LEU A 59 11.08 -1.75 10.14
C LEU A 59 10.56 -0.38 10.61
N ARG A 60 9.76 0.30 9.79
CA ARG A 60 9.12 1.57 10.20
C ARG A 60 8.24 1.40 11.41
N ALA A 61 7.58 0.24 11.52
CA ALA A 61 6.72 -0.09 12.64
C ALA A 61 7.45 -0.14 13.99
N LEU A 62 8.72 -0.53 13.99
CA LEU A 62 9.57 -0.54 15.20
C LEU A 62 10.05 0.87 15.58
N GLU A 63 10.13 1.78 14.61
CA GLU A 63 10.65 3.13 14.80
C GLU A 63 9.55 4.19 15.04
N ASP A 64 8.31 3.88 14.68
CA ASP A 64 7.20 4.83 14.78
C ASP A 64 6.79 5.07 16.24
N LYS A 65 6.64 6.35 16.56
CA LYS A 65 6.23 6.83 17.88
C LYS A 65 4.76 7.21 17.93
N TRP A 66 4.03 7.09 16.82
CA TRP A 66 2.62 7.49 16.71
C TRP A 66 2.37 8.94 17.13
N ILE A 67 3.24 9.83 16.66
CA ILE A 67 3.12 11.27 16.90
C ILE A 67 2.81 12.01 15.59
N PRO A 68 2.14 13.18 15.68
CA PRO A 68 2.00 14.08 14.54
C PRO A 68 3.36 14.40 13.92
N MET A 69 3.41 14.48 12.59
CA MET A 69 4.64 14.78 11.86
C MET A 69 4.90 16.28 11.88
N ASN A 70 6.08 16.69 12.36
CA ASN A 70 6.57 18.06 12.22
C ASN A 70 7.41 18.19 10.96
N LEU A 71 7.02 19.09 10.07
CA LEU A 71 7.74 19.38 8.83
C LEU A 71 8.69 20.59 8.98
N HIS A 72 8.83 21.17 10.17
CA HIS A 72 9.78 22.23 10.56
C HIS A 72 9.67 23.58 9.83
N SER A 73 9.03 23.65 8.65
CA SER A 73 8.82 24.89 7.91
C SER A 73 7.52 24.88 7.09
N LYS A 74 6.96 26.07 6.87
CA LYS A 74 5.79 26.27 5.98
C LYS A 74 6.05 25.77 4.56
N GLN A 75 7.27 25.96 4.06
CA GLN A 75 7.64 25.50 2.73
C GLN A 75 7.60 23.97 2.61
N GLN A 76 8.02 23.24 3.65
CA GLN A 76 7.96 21.78 3.66
C GLN A 76 6.53 21.27 3.78
N ILE A 77 5.65 21.96 4.54
CA ILE A 77 4.21 21.68 4.49
C ILE A 77 3.68 21.83 3.07
N SER A 78 3.90 22.99 2.43
CA SER A 78 3.36 23.24 1.09
C SER A 78 3.81 22.20 0.08
N ARG A 79 5.08 21.77 0.14
CA ARG A 79 5.60 20.67 -0.70
C ARG A 79 4.91 19.34 -0.41
N CYS A 80 4.70 19.01 0.86
CA CYS A 80 3.99 17.79 1.26
C CYS A 80 2.53 17.83 0.76
N LEU A 81 1.81 18.94 0.96
CA LEU A 81 0.43 19.09 0.49
C LEU A 81 0.34 18.93 -1.04
N GLN A 82 1.25 19.56 -1.79
CA GLN A 82 1.31 19.42 -3.25
C GLN A 82 1.58 17.99 -3.69
N GLU A 83 2.51 17.29 -3.04
CA GLU A 83 2.85 15.91 -3.35
C GLU A 83 1.65 14.97 -3.17
N TYR A 84 0.94 15.07 -2.03
CA TYR A 84 -0.22 14.21 -1.78
C TYR A 84 -1.46 14.65 -2.57
N SER A 85 -1.61 15.94 -2.86
CA SER A 85 -2.61 16.44 -3.80
C SER A 85 -2.42 15.85 -5.21
N ALA A 86 -1.17 15.71 -5.67
CA ALA A 86 -0.87 15.05 -6.95
C ALA A 86 -1.24 13.55 -6.97
N LEU A 87 -1.34 12.90 -5.80
CA LEU A 87 -1.86 11.53 -5.66
C LEU A 87 -3.39 11.49 -5.56
N GLY A 88 -4.06 12.65 -5.52
CA GLY A 88 -5.50 12.76 -5.27
C GLY A 88 -5.88 12.67 -3.80
N LEU A 89 -4.94 12.94 -2.89
CA LEU A 89 -5.13 12.88 -1.43
C LEU A 89 -4.83 14.25 -0.80
N PRO A 90 -5.73 15.23 -0.88
CA PRO A 90 -5.53 16.52 -0.22
C PRO A 90 -5.42 16.33 1.30
N LEU A 91 -4.39 16.91 1.91
CA LEU A 91 -4.08 16.77 3.34
C LEU A 91 -4.42 18.02 4.16
N ASP A 92 -5.07 19.02 3.57
CA ASP A 92 -5.33 20.32 4.20
C ASP A 92 -6.09 20.20 5.54
N SER A 93 -7.05 19.27 5.63
CA SER A 93 -7.81 18.98 6.86
C SER A 93 -6.99 18.33 7.97
N TYR A 94 -5.78 17.86 7.67
CA TYR A 94 -4.88 17.22 8.62
C TYR A 94 -3.78 18.18 9.11
N VAL A 95 -3.66 19.38 8.53
CA VAL A 95 -2.68 20.37 8.98
C VAL A 95 -3.12 20.98 10.32
N THR A 96 -2.16 21.22 11.21
CA THR A 96 -2.40 21.92 12.48
C THR A 96 -1.29 22.93 12.71
N GLY A 97 -1.66 24.19 12.90
CA GLY A 97 -0.69 25.29 12.97
C GLY A 97 0.09 25.44 11.67
N ASP A 98 1.37 25.84 11.80
CA ASP A 98 2.20 26.24 10.66
C ASP A 98 3.16 25.15 10.15
N THR A 99 3.39 24.08 10.93
CA THR A 99 4.42 23.07 10.64
C THR A 99 4.03 21.63 10.96
N TRP A 100 2.81 21.35 11.43
CA TRP A 100 2.39 20.00 11.83
C TRP A 100 1.32 19.39 10.94
N ILE A 101 1.41 18.07 10.75
CA ILE A 101 0.39 17.23 10.12
C ILE A 101 -0.05 16.14 11.11
N GLN A 102 -1.36 16.01 11.28
CA GLN A 102 -2.03 15.05 12.17
C GLN A 102 -2.15 13.66 11.54
N ILE A 103 -1.06 13.19 10.94
CA ILE A 103 -0.85 11.84 10.39
C ILE A 103 0.61 11.47 10.72
N SER A 104 0.86 10.21 11.06
CA SER A 104 2.21 9.73 11.36
C SER A 104 3.08 9.72 10.10
N ALA A 105 4.39 9.90 10.29
CA ALA A 105 5.35 9.86 9.20
C ALA A 105 5.36 8.48 8.51
N SER A 106 5.14 7.39 9.27
CA SER A 106 5.09 6.03 8.71
C SER A 106 3.90 5.84 7.78
N THR A 107 2.73 6.36 8.16
CA THR A 107 1.48 6.29 7.38
C THR A 107 1.64 7.05 6.07
N LEU A 108 2.15 8.28 6.12
CA LEU A 108 2.45 9.06 4.92
C LEU A 108 3.46 8.34 4.01
N ALA A 109 4.58 7.89 4.55
CA ALA A 109 5.60 7.17 3.79
C ALA A 109 5.07 5.88 3.15
N PHE A 110 4.24 5.13 3.87
CA PHE A 110 3.54 3.97 3.35
C PHE A 110 2.65 4.34 2.17
N THR A 111 1.78 5.35 2.31
CA THR A 111 0.87 5.79 1.25
C THR A 111 1.62 6.09 -0.04
N LYS A 112 2.68 6.90 0.04
CA LYS A 112 3.50 7.26 -1.14
C LYS A 112 4.14 6.03 -1.81
N THR A 113 4.68 5.13 -0.99
CA THR A 113 5.31 3.89 -1.48
C THR A 113 4.27 2.96 -2.11
N PHE A 114 3.08 2.89 -1.52
CA PHE A 114 1.97 2.08 -2.03
C PHE A 114 1.45 2.58 -3.38
N PHE A 115 1.28 3.90 -3.56
CA PHE A 115 0.92 4.45 -4.87
C PHE A 115 2.00 4.22 -5.93
N THR A 116 3.28 4.26 -5.54
CA THR A 116 4.37 3.91 -6.46
C THR A 116 4.24 2.45 -6.93
N LEU A 117 4.02 1.51 -5.99
CA LEU A 117 3.75 0.11 -6.31
C LEU A 117 2.52 -0.04 -7.20
N LEU A 118 1.42 0.65 -6.87
CA LEU A 118 0.15 0.61 -7.62
C LEU A 118 0.36 0.98 -9.09
N HIS A 119 1.01 2.12 -9.35
CA HIS A 119 1.28 2.58 -10.71
C HIS A 119 2.25 1.65 -11.46
N ASP A 120 3.28 1.11 -10.79
CA ASP A 120 4.19 0.15 -11.40
C ASP A 120 3.47 -1.15 -11.78
N CYS A 121 2.62 -1.67 -10.88
CA CYS A 121 1.79 -2.84 -11.14
C CYS A 121 0.89 -2.66 -12.36
N PHE A 122 0.20 -1.52 -12.49
CA PHE A 122 -0.69 -1.28 -13.63
C PHE A 122 0.06 -1.09 -14.95
N LYS A 123 1.25 -0.51 -14.94
CA LYS A 123 2.11 -0.45 -16.14
C LYS A 123 2.60 -1.84 -16.58
N LEU A 124 2.74 -2.76 -15.64
CA LEU A 124 3.14 -4.14 -15.91
C LEU A 124 1.96 -5.07 -16.23
N GLN A 125 0.73 -4.59 -16.08
CA GLN A 125 -0.48 -5.39 -16.18
C GLN A 125 -0.54 -6.21 -17.47
N THR A 126 -0.84 -7.48 -17.31
CA THR A 126 -1.31 -8.40 -18.36
C THR A 126 -2.42 -9.26 -17.77
N SER A 127 -3.19 -9.94 -18.62
CA SER A 127 -4.23 -10.90 -18.17
C SER A 127 -3.67 -11.94 -17.20
N ASP A 128 -2.43 -12.36 -17.41
CA ASP A 128 -1.78 -13.40 -16.61
C ASP A 128 -1.24 -12.91 -15.26
N LEU A 129 -0.94 -11.60 -15.16
CA LEU A 129 -0.37 -11.00 -13.96
C LEU A 129 -1.42 -10.37 -13.04
N ILE A 130 -2.65 -10.18 -13.49
CA ILE A 130 -3.69 -9.46 -12.74
C ILE A 130 -3.92 -10.06 -11.34
N HIS A 131 -4.00 -11.39 -11.24
CA HIS A 131 -4.17 -12.07 -9.96
C HIS A 131 -2.97 -11.88 -9.03
N THR A 132 -1.76 -11.86 -9.56
CA THR A 132 -0.54 -11.63 -8.77
C THR A 132 -0.46 -10.18 -8.30
N ILE A 133 -0.89 -9.23 -9.14
CA ILE A 133 -0.99 -7.81 -8.79
C ILE A 133 -2.00 -7.62 -7.67
N ASP A 134 -3.20 -8.18 -7.79
CA ASP A 134 -4.24 -8.09 -6.77
C ASP A 134 -3.80 -8.67 -5.43
N ASP A 135 -3.16 -9.85 -5.43
CA ASP A 135 -2.58 -10.47 -4.23
C ASP A 135 -1.48 -9.59 -3.60
N THR A 136 -0.61 -9.03 -4.44
CA THR A 136 0.49 -8.16 -4.00
C THR A 136 -0.04 -6.89 -3.34
N LEU A 137 -0.97 -6.19 -3.98
CA LEU A 137 -1.58 -4.96 -3.45
C LEU A 137 -2.34 -5.24 -2.16
N TYR A 138 -3.16 -6.29 -2.13
CA TYR A 138 -3.89 -6.69 -0.93
C TYR A 138 -2.93 -6.97 0.23
N THR A 139 -1.91 -7.82 0.02
CA THR A 139 -1.02 -8.27 1.10
C THR A 139 -0.18 -7.12 1.67
N VAL A 140 0.32 -6.22 0.82
CA VAL A 140 1.10 -5.05 1.28
C VAL A 140 0.21 -4.11 2.10
N PHE A 141 -1.03 -3.86 1.65
CA PHE A 141 -1.94 -2.98 2.38
C PHE A 141 -2.39 -3.61 3.70
N GLU A 142 -2.71 -4.91 3.69
CA GLU A 142 -3.09 -5.66 4.87
C GLU A 142 -2.00 -5.63 5.94
N ALA A 143 -0.72 -5.75 5.55
CA ALA A 143 0.39 -5.66 6.48
C ALA A 143 0.44 -4.32 7.22
N GLN A 144 0.18 -3.20 6.54
CA GLN A 144 0.11 -1.88 7.17
C GLN A 144 -1.08 -1.75 8.12
N ILE A 145 -2.25 -2.27 7.73
CA ILE A 145 -3.45 -2.21 8.59
C ILE A 145 -3.29 -3.08 9.84
N LYS A 146 -2.73 -4.29 9.71
CA LYS A 146 -2.40 -5.16 10.85
C LYS A 146 -1.41 -4.51 11.81
N TYR A 147 -0.49 -3.70 11.29
CA TYR A 147 0.41 -2.92 12.14
C TYR A 147 -0.35 -1.89 12.99
N ILE A 148 -1.25 -1.10 12.39
CA ILE A 148 -2.08 -0.15 13.13
C ILE A 148 -3.01 -0.87 14.11
N GLU A 149 -3.58 -2.01 13.71
CA GLU A 149 -4.41 -2.83 14.60
C GLU A 149 -3.64 -3.29 15.84
N ASN A 150 -2.41 -3.78 15.66
CA ASN A 150 -1.57 -4.21 16.77
C ASN A 150 -1.17 -3.03 17.67
N ALA A 151 -0.89 -1.85 17.09
CA ALA A 151 -0.63 -0.65 17.88
C ALA A 151 -1.85 -0.26 18.72
N LEU A 152 -3.04 -0.23 18.11
CA LEU A 152 -4.29 0.13 18.79
C LEU A 152 -4.65 -0.85 19.92
N ARG A 153 -4.34 -2.14 19.75
CA ARG A 153 -4.57 -3.19 20.76
C ARG A 153 -3.71 -2.99 22.02
N ASN A 154 -2.48 -2.52 21.85
CA ASN A 154 -1.49 -2.43 22.91
C ASN A 154 -1.40 -1.04 23.53
N GLU A 155 -2.08 -0.04 22.97
CA GLU A 155 -2.02 1.35 23.43
C GLU A 155 -3.01 1.59 24.58
N PRO A 156 -2.56 1.89 25.82
CA PRO A 156 -3.46 2.24 26.91
C PRO A 156 -3.96 3.69 26.87
N ASN A 157 -3.24 4.61 26.22
CA ASN A 157 -3.57 6.04 26.22
C ASN A 157 -4.68 6.38 25.21
N GLU A 158 -5.80 6.93 25.69
CA GLU A 158 -6.94 7.32 24.85
C GLU A 158 -6.60 8.40 23.81
N GLU A 159 -5.76 9.38 24.12
CA GLU A 159 -5.35 10.41 23.15
C GLU A 159 -4.57 9.79 21.98
N GLN A 160 -3.68 8.86 22.30
CA GLN A 160 -2.87 8.15 21.32
C GLN A 160 -3.72 7.16 20.50
N LYS A 161 -4.73 6.53 21.12
CA LYS A 161 -5.75 5.78 20.38
C LYS A 161 -6.51 6.65 19.39
N CYS A 162 -6.96 7.84 19.78
CA CYS A 162 -7.63 8.77 18.86
C CYS A 162 -6.72 9.12 17.67
N PHE A 163 -5.42 9.33 17.90
CA PHE A 163 -4.45 9.56 16.83
C PHE A 163 -4.28 8.32 15.92
N LEU A 164 -4.16 7.13 16.50
CA LEU A 164 -4.10 5.86 15.75
C LEU A 164 -5.34 5.65 14.88
N LEU A 165 -6.54 5.93 15.42
CA LEU A 165 -7.80 5.85 14.69
C LEU A 165 -7.84 6.80 13.51
N LYS A 166 -7.33 8.03 13.67
CA LYS A 166 -7.22 9.01 12.58
C LYS A 166 -6.32 8.50 11.44
N ASN A 167 -5.22 7.83 11.77
CA ASN A 167 -4.35 7.19 10.78
C ASN A 167 -5.03 5.99 10.10
N ALA A 168 -5.75 5.16 10.86
CA ALA A 168 -6.52 4.04 10.35
C ALA A 168 -7.62 4.50 9.38
N GLU A 169 -8.38 5.54 9.76
CA GLU A 169 -9.43 6.15 8.95
C GLU A 169 -8.84 6.73 7.65
N PHE A 170 -7.73 7.46 7.73
CA PHE A 170 -7.05 7.97 6.55
C PHE A 170 -6.69 6.85 5.58
N LEU A 171 -6.14 5.72 6.05
CA LEU A 171 -5.80 4.60 5.18
C LEU A 171 -7.04 3.88 4.62
N LEU A 172 -7.98 3.47 5.48
CA LEU A 172 -9.11 2.62 5.10
C LEU A 172 -10.19 3.37 4.32
N VAL A 173 -10.33 4.67 4.55
CA VAL A 173 -11.32 5.52 3.86
C VAL A 173 -10.62 6.23 2.71
N LYS A 174 -9.75 7.21 2.99
CA LYS A 174 -9.22 8.11 1.95
C LYS A 174 -8.28 7.42 0.97
N VAL A 175 -7.28 6.71 1.48
CA VAL A 175 -6.29 6.05 0.62
C VAL A 175 -6.93 4.91 -0.16
N LEU A 176 -7.71 4.05 0.50
CA LEU A 176 -8.34 2.90 -0.15
C LEU A 176 -9.37 3.30 -1.21
N GLU A 177 -10.17 4.33 -0.94
CA GLU A 177 -11.09 4.92 -1.93
C GLU A 177 -10.32 5.44 -3.15
N ARG A 178 -9.25 6.21 -2.93
CA ARG A 178 -8.43 6.70 -4.05
C ARG A 178 -7.74 5.57 -4.82
N VAL A 179 -7.28 4.52 -4.14
CA VAL A 179 -6.70 3.34 -4.78
C VAL A 179 -7.74 2.64 -5.67
N GLN A 180 -8.99 2.54 -5.22
CA GLN A 180 -10.08 1.97 -6.01
C GLN A 180 -10.41 2.81 -7.25
N GLU A 181 -10.42 4.14 -7.12
CA GLU A 181 -10.59 5.03 -8.27
C GLU A 181 -9.49 4.81 -9.31
N VAL A 182 -8.22 4.83 -8.89
CA VAL A 182 -7.09 4.58 -9.78
C VAL A 182 -7.19 3.17 -10.38
N TYR A 183 -7.53 2.15 -9.59
CA TYR A 183 -7.72 0.79 -10.10
C TYR A 183 -8.79 0.75 -11.20
N LYS A 184 -9.93 1.43 -10.98
CA LYS A 184 -11.02 1.53 -11.95
C LYS A 184 -10.63 2.31 -13.21
N GLU A 185 -9.82 3.35 -13.09
CA GLU A 185 -9.29 4.11 -14.23
C GLU A 185 -8.42 3.24 -15.15
N TYR A 186 -7.59 2.35 -14.59
CA TYR A 186 -6.71 1.48 -15.38
C TYR A 186 -7.38 0.20 -15.88
N ILE A 187 -8.25 -0.41 -15.08
CA ILE A 187 -8.78 -1.78 -15.32
C ILE A 187 -10.23 -1.75 -15.79
N GLY A 188 -10.97 -0.66 -15.52
CA GLY A 188 -12.37 -0.48 -15.89
C GLY A 188 -13.39 -0.96 -14.83
N TYR A 189 -12.95 -1.64 -13.77
CA TYR A 189 -13.80 -2.11 -12.67
C TYR A 189 -13.09 -2.00 -11.32
N GLU A 190 -13.85 -2.08 -10.22
CA GLU A 190 -13.29 -2.03 -8.85
C GLU A 190 -12.67 -3.37 -8.42
N SER A 191 -11.58 -3.31 -7.66
CA SER A 191 -10.94 -4.51 -7.11
C SER A 191 -11.76 -5.10 -5.98
N LYS A 192 -12.17 -6.36 -6.14
CA LYS A 192 -12.92 -7.12 -5.11
C LYS A 192 -12.08 -7.39 -3.86
N SER A 193 -10.78 -7.63 -4.01
CA SER A 193 -9.88 -7.93 -2.88
C SER A 193 -9.66 -6.69 -2.01
N LEU A 194 -9.43 -5.53 -2.63
CA LEU A 194 -9.26 -4.26 -1.91
C LEU A 194 -10.57 -3.81 -1.24
N LYS A 195 -11.72 -4.03 -1.90
CA LYS A 195 -13.04 -3.73 -1.31
C LYS A 195 -13.34 -4.64 -0.11
N LYS A 196 -12.98 -5.93 -0.22
CA LYS A 196 -13.04 -6.87 0.90
C LYS A 196 -12.19 -6.38 2.07
N LEU A 197 -10.96 -5.92 1.82
CA LEU A 197 -10.09 -5.37 2.86
C LEU A 197 -10.73 -4.17 3.57
N GLN A 198 -11.35 -3.25 2.83
CA GLN A 198 -12.07 -2.13 3.43
C GLN A 198 -13.21 -2.58 4.35
N VAL A 199 -13.97 -3.60 3.95
CA VAL A 199 -15.09 -4.14 4.75
C VAL A 199 -14.57 -4.87 6.00
N GLU A 200 -13.57 -5.73 5.86
CA GLU A 200 -13.00 -6.53 6.95
C GLU A 200 -12.44 -5.66 8.07
N TYR A 201 -11.74 -4.58 7.72
CA TYR A 201 -11.12 -3.69 8.69
C TYR A 201 -11.97 -2.43 8.98
N SER A 202 -13.21 -2.34 8.47
CA SER A 202 -14.11 -1.21 8.77
C SER A 202 -14.43 -1.05 10.26
N ALA A 203 -14.33 -2.13 11.04
CA ALA A 203 -14.51 -2.09 12.50
C ALA A 203 -13.37 -1.33 13.22
N LEU A 204 -12.15 -1.30 12.64
CA LEU A 204 -11.01 -0.59 13.22
C LEU A 204 -11.20 0.91 13.25
N THR A 205 -11.91 1.50 12.29
CA THR A 205 -12.18 2.94 12.30
C THR A 205 -13.08 3.35 13.48
N LYS A 206 -13.79 2.38 14.08
CA LYS A 206 -14.61 2.57 15.28
C LYS A 206 -13.88 2.16 16.57
N GLY A 207 -12.59 1.83 16.50
CA GLY A 207 -11.82 1.33 17.63
C GLY A 207 -12.11 -0.10 18.04
N ILE A 208 -12.86 -0.85 17.23
CA ILE A 208 -13.18 -2.25 17.51
C ILE A 208 -12.08 -3.11 16.91
N VAL A 209 -11.18 -3.60 17.75
CA VAL A 209 -10.15 -4.56 17.38
C VAL A 209 -10.70 -5.98 17.57
N PRO A 210 -10.62 -6.88 16.57
CA PRO A 210 -11.05 -8.27 16.72
C PRO A 210 -10.33 -8.92 17.90
N SER A 211 -11.09 -9.35 18.92
CA SER A 211 -10.53 -10.17 20.00
C SER A 211 -9.92 -11.43 19.39
N SER A 212 -8.62 -11.65 19.59
CA SER A 212 -8.06 -12.97 19.31
C SER A 212 -8.77 -13.94 20.24
N ARG A 213 -9.63 -14.81 19.70
CA ARG A 213 -10.12 -15.98 20.43
C ARG A 213 -8.88 -16.79 20.83
N SER A 214 -8.39 -16.56 22.04
CA SER A 214 -7.60 -17.56 22.76
C SER A 214 -8.57 -18.69 23.04
N THR A 215 -8.73 -19.60 22.08
CA THR A 215 -9.18 -20.94 22.40
C THR A 215 -8.12 -21.53 23.31
N LYS A 216 -8.26 -21.34 24.63
CA LYS A 216 -7.69 -22.24 25.62
C LYS A 216 -8.19 -23.63 25.24
N THR A 217 -7.40 -24.39 24.50
CA THR A 217 -7.63 -25.81 24.33
C THR A 217 -7.47 -26.46 25.70
N LYS A 218 -8.31 -27.44 26.03
CA LYS A 218 -8.34 -28.16 27.32
C LYS A 218 -7.04 -28.92 27.69
N TYR A 219 -5.95 -28.69 26.96
CA TYR A 219 -4.64 -29.33 27.12
C TYR A 219 -3.52 -28.31 27.38
N SER A 220 -3.81 -27.14 27.95
CA SER A 220 -2.78 -26.36 28.62
C SER A 220 -2.41 -27.09 29.90
N SER A 221 -1.26 -27.77 29.86
CA SER A 221 -0.67 -28.52 30.95
C SER A 221 -0.36 -27.62 32.14
N GLU A 222 -1.34 -27.46 33.03
CA GLU A 222 -1.14 -27.20 34.46
C GLU A 222 -1.54 -28.46 35.22
N PHE A 223 -0.70 -29.50 35.11
CA PHE A 223 -0.66 -30.62 36.06
C PHE A 223 0.75 -31.23 35.98
N LEU A 224 1.66 -30.66 36.75
CA LEU A 224 2.69 -31.29 37.61
C LEU A 224 3.77 -30.27 37.98
#